data_AF-A0A9D8IST3-F1
#
_entry.id   AF-A0A9D8IST3-F1
#
_cell.length_a   1.000
_cell.length_b   1.000
_cell.length_c   1.000
_cell.angle_alpha   90.00
_cell.angle_beta   90.00
_cell.angle_gamma   90.00
#
_symmetry.space_group_name_H-M   'P 1'
#
loop_
_entity.id
_entity.type
_entity.pdbx_description
1 polymer ?
#
loop_
_entity_poly.entity_id
_entity_poly.type
_entity_poly.pdbx_seq_one_letter_code
_entity_poly.pdbx_strand_id
1 'polypeptide(L)' 'MSGMGIAMMGTGIGRGENRALDAAQKAIASPLLDDASIEGARGILMNFTGGPDLSIHEVEEAARIVHEAAHEDTRRVH' A
#
# COMPACT_ATOMS: atom_id res chain seq x y z
N MET A 1 -8.41 -18.44 1.62
CA MET A 1 -8.73 -17.16 2.30
C MET A 1 -9.87 -17.36 3.30
N SER A 2 -9.67 -18.15 4.35
CA SER A 2 -10.64 -18.34 5.43
C SER A 2 -9.87 -18.25 6.75
N GLY A 3 -9.96 -17.10 7.43
CA GLY A 3 -9.24 -16.82 8.69
C GLY A 3 -8.49 -15.49 8.77
N MET A 4 -8.45 -14.69 7.70
CA MET A 4 -7.79 -13.37 7.69
C MET A 4 -8.81 -12.24 7.81
N GLY A 5 -9.54 -12.16 8.93
CA GLY A 5 -10.32 -10.97 9.35
C GLY A 5 -11.08 -10.21 8.25
N ILE A 6 -11.21 -8.90 8.44
CA ILE A 6 -11.74 -7.97 7.43
C ILE A 6 -10.57 -7.56 6.54
N ALA A 7 -10.74 -7.67 5.23
CA ALA A 7 -9.77 -7.14 4.26
C ALA A 7 -10.19 -5.74 3.85
N MET A 8 -9.25 -4.80 3.87
CA MET A 8 -9.49 -3.42 3.46
C MET A 8 -8.58 -3.06 2.29
N MET A 9 -9.09 -2.22 1.40
CA MET A 9 -8.42 -1.85 0.15
C MET A 9 -8.43 -0.33 0.01
N GLY A 10 -7.23 0.25 0.10
CA GLY A 10 -6.98 1.62 -0.30
C GLY A 10 -6.53 1.69 -1.76
N THR A 11 -6.91 2.75 -2.46
CA THR A 11 -6.41 3.05 -3.81
C THR A 11 -5.98 4.50 -3.87
N GLY A 12 -4.83 4.74 -4.51
CA GLY A 12 -4.30 6.07 -4.74
C GLY A 12 -3.73 6.20 -6.13
N ILE A 13 -3.76 7.43 -6.65
CA ILE A 13 -3.25 7.78 -7.98
C ILE A 13 -2.29 8.96 -7.83
N GLY A 14 -1.08 8.79 -8.36
CA GLY A 14 -0.05 9.83 -8.44
C GLY A 14 0.39 10.09 -9.88
N ARG A 15 1.01 11.25 -10.11
CA ARG A 15 1.56 11.66 -11.41
C ARG A 15 2.87 12.43 -11.19
N GLY A 16 3.73 12.46 -12.20
CA GLY A 16 5.04 13.14 -12.13
C GLY A 16 6.14 12.24 -11.58
N GLU A 17 7.23 12.86 -11.11
CA GLU A 17 8.43 12.16 -10.63
C GLU A 17 8.18 11.32 -9.37
N ASN A 18 7.25 11.75 -8.50
CA ASN A 18 6.91 11.05 -7.25
C ASN A 18 5.57 10.29 -7.35
N ARG A 19 5.16 9.88 -8.55
CA ARG A 19 3.84 9.26 -8.77
C ARG A 19 3.57 8.01 -7.92
N ALA A 20 4.58 7.17 -7.70
CA ALA A 20 4.42 5.95 -6.91
C ALA A 20 4.24 6.27 -5.43
N LEU A 21 5.01 7.24 -4.94
CA LEU A 21 4.98 7.72 -3.56
C LEU A 21 3.62 8.37 -3.23
N ASP A 22 3.18 9.29 -4.09
CA ASP A 22 1.88 9.95 -3.98
C ASP A 22 0.73 8.96 -4.04
N ALA A 23 0.83 7.95 -4.91
CA ALA A 23 -0.17 6.89 -5.02
C ALA A 23 -0.26 6.07 -3.72
N ALA A 24 0.88 5.67 -3.15
CA ALA A 24 0.93 4.94 -1.90
C ALA A 24 0.35 5.76 -0.73
N GLN A 25 0.75 7.03 -0.59
CA GLN A 25 0.23 7.91 0.46
C GLN A 25 -1.30 8.10 0.36
N LYS A 26 -1.83 8.27 -0.84
CA LYS A 26 -3.28 8.36 -1.05
C LYS A 26 -3.99 7.04 -0.81
N ALA A 27 -3.34 5.91 -1.10
CA ALA A 27 -3.89 4.60 -0.82
C ALA A 27 -4.03 4.36 0.68
N ILE A 28 -3.02 4.69 1.49
CA ILE A 28 -3.09 4.55 2.96
C ILE A 28 -4.05 5.55 3.61
N ALA A 29 -4.22 6.74 3.03
CA ALA A 29 -5.14 7.77 3.50
C ALA A 29 -6.55 7.62 2.91
N SER A 30 -6.88 6.46 2.32
CA SER A 30 -8.19 6.23 1.73
C SER A 30 -9.24 6.09 2.84
N PRO A 31 -10.41 6.74 2.73
CA PRO A 31 -11.47 6.68 3.74
C PRO A 31 -12.07 5.27 3.93
N LEU A 32 -11.71 4.32 3.06
CA LEU A 32 -12.02 2.90 3.23
C LEU A 32 -11.17 2.24 4.34
N LEU A 33 -10.18 2.94 4.89
CA LEU A 33 -9.31 2.49 5.98
C LEU A 33 -9.64 3.12 7.35
N ASP A 34 -10.61 4.04 7.42
CA ASP A 34 -10.85 4.89 8.60
C ASP A 34 -11.38 4.15 9.84
N ASP A 35 -12.05 2.99 9.70
CA ASP A 35 -12.65 2.27 10.84
C ASP A 35 -11.83 1.08 11.36
N ALA A 36 -10.84 0.61 10.60
CA ALA A 36 -9.91 -0.42 11.03
C ALA A 36 -8.50 0.03 10.68
N SER A 37 -7.78 0.56 11.67
CA SER A 37 -6.40 1.00 11.46
C SER A 37 -5.59 -0.10 10.75
N ILE A 38 -4.87 0.30 9.70
CA ILE A 38 -3.98 -0.59 8.92
C ILE A 38 -2.97 -1.32 9.84
N GLU A 39 -2.79 -0.80 11.05
CA GLU A 39 -2.05 -1.34 12.19
C GLU A 39 -2.39 -2.80 12.54
N GLY A 40 -3.60 -3.28 12.24
CA GLY A 40 -4.01 -4.67 12.52
C GLY A 40 -3.74 -5.67 11.40
N ALA A 41 -3.25 -5.22 10.23
CA ALA A 41 -3.16 -6.06 9.04
C ALA A 41 -2.03 -7.09 9.15
N ARG A 42 -2.36 -8.39 9.18
CA ARG A 42 -1.37 -9.49 9.22
C ARG A 42 -0.72 -9.79 7.87
N GLY A 43 -1.27 -9.23 6.79
CA GLY A 43 -0.74 -9.38 5.44
C GLY A 43 -1.20 -8.22 4.57
N ILE A 44 -0.28 -7.71 3.76
CA ILE A 44 -0.53 -6.62 2.81
C ILE A 44 -0.35 -7.18 1.40
N LEU A 45 -1.32 -6.91 0.53
CA LEU A 45 -1.20 -7.14 -0.90
C LEU A 45 -1.16 -5.77 -1.59
N MET A 46 -0.04 -5.47 -2.25
CA MET A 46 0.14 -4.25 -3.03
C MET A 46 0.19 -4.58 -4.50
N ASN A 47 -0.57 -3.83 -5.30
CA ASN A 47 -0.50 -3.89 -6.76
C ASN A 47 -0.08 -2.52 -7.29
N PHE A 48 1.02 -2.49 -8.05
CA PHE A 48 1.49 -1.29 -8.72
C PHE A 48 1.17 -1.41 -10.20
N THR A 49 0.37 -0.47 -10.70
CA THR A 49 0.05 -0.38 -12.14
C THR A 49 0.62 0.93 -12.67
N GLY A 50 1.58 0.83 -13.58
CA GLY A 50 2.26 1.97 -14.17
C GLY A 50 2.61 1.74 -15.64
N GLY A 51 3.03 2.80 -16.32
CA GLY A 51 3.56 2.73 -17.68
C GLY A 51 4.94 2.05 -17.74
N PRO A 52 5.53 1.90 -18.94
CA PRO A 52 6.84 1.28 -19.12
C PRO A 52 7.97 2.03 -18.39
N ASP A 53 7.74 3.28 -18.03
CA ASP A 53 8.69 4.11 -17.28
C ASP A 53 8.69 3.80 -15.78
N LEU A 54 7.88 2.84 -15.28
CA LEU A 54 7.84 2.49 -13.86
C LEU A 54 9.10 1.76 -13.45
N SER A 55 9.91 2.42 -12.63
CA SER A 55 11.14 1.85 -12.11
C SER A 55 10.90 1.02 -10.84
N ILE A 56 11.75 0.02 -10.62
CA ILE A 56 11.74 -0.78 -9.38
C ILE A 56 11.98 0.11 -8.16
N HIS A 57 12.84 1.13 -8.28
CA HIS A 57 13.12 2.07 -7.20
C HIS A 57 11.87 2.85 -6.75
N GLU A 58 11.06 3.36 -7.67
CA GLU A 58 9.78 4.02 -7.35
C GLU A 58 8.84 3.08 -6.57
N VAL A 59 8.78 1.81 -6.98
CA VAL A 59 7.93 0.79 -6.35
C VAL A 59 8.42 0.42 -4.96
N GLU A 60 9.74 0.25 -4.78
CA GLU A 60 10.35 -0.03 -3.48
C GLU A 60 10.09 1.10 -2.48
N GLU A 61 10.21 2.35 -2.91
CA GLU A 61 10.01 3.49 -2.01
C GLU A 61 8.55 3.67 -1.61
N ALA A 62 7.62 3.46 -2.55
CA ALA A 62 6.20 3.42 -2.26
C ALA A 62 5.83 2.26 -1.31
N ALA A 63 6.40 1.07 -1.52
CA ALA A 63 6.19 -0.08 -0.66
C ALA A 63 6.74 0.14 0.76
N ARG A 64 7.86 0.86 0.91
CA ARG A 64 8.43 1.22 2.22
C ARG A 64 7.44 2.06 3.04
N ILE A 65 6.80 3.06 2.43
CA ILE A 65 5.82 3.92 3.13
C ILE A 65 4.59 3.12 3.58
N VAL A 66 4.06 2.25 2.72
CA VAL A 66 2.93 1.39 3.10
C VAL A 66 3.31 0.46 4.25
N HIS A 67 4.56 -0.04 4.25
CA HIS A 67 5.08 -0.86 5.33
C HIS A 67 5.31 -0.07 6.62
N GLU A 68 5.81 1.16 6.57
CA GLU A 68 5.97 2.03 7.74
C GLU A 68 4.61 2.43 8.33
N ALA A 69 3.59 2.59 7.48
CA ALA A 69 2.22 2.83 7.92
C ALA A 69 1.57 1.59 8.54
N ALA A 70 2.00 0.38 8.15
CA ALA A 70 1.55 -0.87 8.73
C ALA A 70 2.41 -1.28 9.93
N HIS A 71 1.82 -1.99 10.90
CA HIS A 71 2.55 -2.39 12.10
C HIS A 71 3.73 -3.33 11.75
N GLU A 72 4.80 -3.29 12.57
CA GLU A 72 6.07 -4.05 12.38
C GLU A 72 5.92 -5.57 12.19
N ASP A 73 4.73 -6.16 12.40
CA ASP A 73 4.49 -7.60 12.34
C ASP A 73 3.86 -8.07 11.01
N THR A 74 3.85 -7.20 10.00
CA THR A 74 3.13 -7.47 8.76
C THR A 74 3.94 -8.35 7.80
N ARG A 75 3.44 -9.56 7.50
CA ARG A 75 4.13 -10.52 6.62
C ARG A 75 3.94 -10.16 5.14
N ARG A 76 5.05 -9.89 4.44
CA ARG A 76 5.08 -9.66 2.99
C ARG A 76 4.71 -10.96 2.24
N VAL A 77 3.64 -10.92 1.45
CA VAL A 77 3.31 -11.94 0.44
C VAL A 77 3.53 -11.33 -0.94
N HIS A 78 4.38 -11.97 -1.73
CA HIS A 78 4.73 -11.52 -3.08
C HIS A 78 3.60 -11.82 -4.06
#